data_AF-A0A354I6H2-F1
#
_entry.id   AF-A0A354I6H2-F1
#
_cell.length_a   1.000
_cell.length_b   1.000
_cell.length_c   1.000
_cell.angle_alpha   90.00
_cell.angle_beta   90.00
_cell.angle_gamma   90.00
#
_symmetry.space_group_name_H-M   'P 1'
#
loop_
_entity.id
_entity.type
_entity.pdbx_description
1 polymer ?
#
loop_
_entity_poly.entity_id
_entity_poly.type
_entity_poly.pdbx_seq_one_letter_code
_entity_poly.pdbx_strand_id
1 'polypeptide(L)'
;GSILFYDNCLYLPEKEFICNILPFYSSLFLGEEKSLEFGGENKSDFIEKVLPVIKKSIHVSVPMELKNSYIVEPLVPKLYLDIACSKTKCYISAVIQFAYGNYCVNPLHSFSSGKYILVRDKEEEERLTRLLYNLNFKVSEDCFLLKKEEDIFDLMTEHMELLTQNFEVFYSKAYKSASLQKTGFLSGKIRLESGIDFLEIDLDYSQIPKEELEEFFKAIRLKKRYYRLKNGAFINLQEQNSQLRTLSWMIENGQAEENGKIHLPKTAALFLEELLPKGNRIQKEEAYQKLIEQLHSPGKVKWEVPKTIQAKLRPYQKVGYQWLKTLAYYGMGGILADDMGLGKTLQAIVYICSSPGEKTLIVCPTSLAYNWQEEFEKFAPTAHTKIIAGTPEERCAAIKTSGAGDVLITTYPLIRKDIEYYRDITFDHFFIDEAQFIKNPGSLSAKAVKAVSAKHRFALTGTPIENALSELWSVFDFIMPGFFPRYSKFSELYEKPIMRGEDESMIQELK
;
A
#
# COMPACT_ATOMS: atom_id res chain seq x y z
N GLY A 1 -47.58 41.29 -19.85
CA GLY A 1 -47.48 40.02 -20.59
C GLY A 1 -46.09 39.92 -21.18
N SER A 2 -45.58 38.71 -21.39
CA SER A 2 -44.20 38.41 -21.84
C SER A 2 -43.84 38.85 -23.27
N ILE A 3 -44.72 39.64 -23.92
CA ILE A 3 -44.54 40.19 -25.27
C ILE A 3 -44.61 41.71 -25.15
N LEU A 4 -43.60 42.41 -25.66
CA LEU A 4 -43.55 43.87 -25.71
C LEU A 4 -43.90 44.33 -27.12
N PHE A 5 -44.75 45.36 -27.23
CA PHE A 5 -45.08 46.00 -28.50
C PHE A 5 -44.43 47.37 -28.55
N TYR A 6 -43.57 47.60 -29.54
CA TYR A 6 -42.86 48.87 -29.73
C TYR A 6 -42.61 49.09 -31.22
N ASP A 7 -42.81 50.31 -31.72
CA ASP A 7 -42.59 50.70 -33.13
C ASP A 7 -43.19 49.73 -34.17
N ASN A 8 -44.46 49.34 -33.96
CA ASN A 8 -45.18 48.37 -34.81
C ASN A 8 -44.55 46.98 -34.91
N CYS A 9 -43.62 46.64 -34.02
CA CYS A 9 -42.98 45.33 -33.93
C CYS A 9 -43.30 44.66 -32.59
N LEU A 10 -43.46 43.33 -32.62
CA LEU A 10 -43.62 42.49 -31.42
C LEU A 10 -42.26 41.92 -31.02
N TYR A 11 -41.86 42.18 -29.79
CA TYR A 11 -40.62 41.69 -29.19
C TYR A 11 -40.93 40.64 -28.13
N LEU A 12 -40.20 39.53 -28.16
CA LEU A 12 -40.23 38.49 -27.14
C LEU A 12 -38.93 38.56 -26.32
N PRO A 13 -38.84 39.44 -25.31
CA PRO A 13 -37.62 39.58 -24.51
C PRO A 13 -37.33 38.31 -23.70
N GLU A 14 -36.04 38.12 -23.38
CA GLU A 14 -35.60 37.03 -22.52
C GLU A 14 -36.26 37.08 -21.14
N LYS A 15 -36.43 35.91 -20.52
CA LYS A 15 -37.17 35.78 -19.26
C LYS A 15 -36.53 36.61 -18.13
N GLU A 16 -35.21 36.70 -18.08
CA GLU A 16 -34.48 37.54 -17.12
C GLU A 16 -34.74 39.04 -17.33
N PHE A 17 -34.78 39.50 -18.58
CA PHE A 17 -35.11 40.89 -18.92
C PHE A 17 -36.51 41.25 -18.41
N ILE A 18 -37.50 40.38 -18.62
CA ILE A 18 -38.87 40.59 -18.13
C ILE A 18 -38.87 40.66 -16.60
N CYS A 19 -38.27 39.68 -15.91
CA CYS A 19 -38.26 39.65 -14.45
C CYS A 19 -37.60 40.89 -13.83
N ASN A 20 -36.49 41.37 -14.42
CA ASN A 20 -35.74 42.51 -13.90
C ASN A 20 -36.44 43.86 -14.13
N ILE A 21 -37.21 43.99 -15.21
CA ILE A 21 -37.78 45.28 -15.66
C ILE A 21 -39.27 45.42 -15.35
N LEU A 22 -40.03 44.31 -15.26
CA LEU A 22 -41.47 44.32 -15.03
C LEU A 22 -41.92 45.08 -13.77
N PRO A 23 -41.21 45.04 -12.62
CA PRO A 23 -41.58 45.84 -11.44
C PRO A 23 -41.55 47.35 -11.69
N PHE A 24 -40.59 47.82 -12.48
CA PHE A 24 -40.45 49.24 -12.86
C PHE A 24 -41.49 49.63 -13.90
N TYR A 25 -41.67 48.78 -14.91
CA TYR A 25 -42.63 49.02 -15.97
C TYR A 25 -44.06 49.09 -15.42
N SER A 26 -44.48 48.13 -14.59
CA SER A 26 -45.81 48.14 -13.98
C SER A 26 -46.06 49.38 -13.11
N SER A 27 -45.08 49.79 -12.31
CA SER A 27 -45.21 50.97 -11.44
C SER A 27 -45.26 52.29 -12.21
N LEU A 28 -44.48 52.42 -13.30
CA LEU A 28 -44.41 53.63 -14.13
C LEU A 28 -45.55 53.75 -15.15
N PHE A 29 -46.12 52.63 -15.63
CA PHE A 29 -47.16 52.65 -16.66
C PHE A 29 -48.59 52.60 -16.10
N LEU A 30 -48.78 52.07 -14.88
CA LEU A 30 -50.09 52.07 -14.20
C LEU A 30 -50.32 53.33 -13.36
N GLY A 31 -49.27 54.07 -13.01
CA GLY A 31 -49.34 55.37 -12.35
C GLY A 31 -49.30 56.54 -13.36
N GLU A 32 -49.83 57.71 -12.98
CA GLU A 32 -49.68 58.95 -13.77
C GLU A 32 -48.27 59.56 -13.67
N GLU A 33 -47.40 59.00 -12.84
CA GLU A 33 -46.05 59.51 -12.57
C GLU A 33 -45.01 59.00 -13.58
N LYS A 34 -44.21 59.93 -14.11
CA LYS A 34 -43.14 59.65 -15.09
C LYS A 34 -41.79 59.30 -14.44
N SER A 35 -41.70 59.27 -13.11
CA SER A 35 -40.47 59.08 -12.37
C SER A 35 -40.72 58.30 -11.08
N LEU A 36 -39.75 57.47 -10.67
CA LEU A 36 -39.76 56.80 -9.37
C LEU A 36 -38.77 57.50 -8.44
N GLU A 37 -39.24 57.92 -7.27
CA GLU A 37 -38.39 58.54 -6.25
C GLU A 37 -38.01 57.54 -5.16
N PHE A 38 -36.71 57.39 -4.92
CA PHE A 38 -36.17 56.56 -3.84
C PHE A 38 -35.45 57.47 -2.82
N GLY A 39 -36.00 57.56 -1.61
CA GLY A 39 -35.43 58.33 -0.50
C GLY A 39 -34.88 57.46 0.65
N GLY A 40 -34.07 58.04 1.53
CA GLY A 40 -33.60 57.38 2.77
C GLY A 40 -32.84 56.07 2.53
N GLU A 41 -33.14 55.02 3.31
CA GLU A 41 -32.54 53.68 3.18
C GLU A 41 -32.86 53.02 1.83
N ASN A 42 -34.04 53.27 1.26
CA ASN A 42 -34.45 52.75 -0.05
C ASN A 42 -33.59 53.30 -1.19
N LYS A 43 -33.01 54.50 -1.03
CA LYS A 43 -32.03 55.05 -1.98
C LYS A 43 -30.76 54.20 -2.00
N SER A 44 -30.24 53.85 -0.83
CA SER A 44 -29.03 53.03 -0.72
C SER A 44 -29.28 51.62 -1.26
N ASP A 45 -30.42 51.02 -0.88
CA ASP A 45 -30.81 49.67 -1.31
C ASP A 45 -31.08 49.56 -2.81
N PHE A 46 -31.76 50.56 -3.40
CA PHE A 46 -31.96 50.61 -4.84
C PHE A 46 -30.62 50.62 -5.57
N ILE A 47 -29.66 51.38 -5.08
CA ILE A 47 -28.41 51.55 -5.83
C ILE A 47 -27.44 50.39 -5.61
N GLU A 48 -27.46 49.76 -4.43
CA GLU A 48 -26.67 48.57 -4.13
C GLU A 48 -27.23 47.30 -4.81
N LYS A 49 -28.55 47.09 -4.76
CA LYS A 49 -29.17 45.81 -5.14
C LYS A 49 -29.84 45.84 -6.52
N VAL A 50 -30.41 46.98 -6.92
CA VAL A 50 -31.32 47.06 -8.06
C VAL A 50 -30.66 47.66 -9.30
N LEU A 51 -29.94 48.78 -9.14
CA LEU A 51 -29.25 49.46 -10.25
C LEU A 51 -28.27 48.55 -11.03
N PRO A 52 -27.47 47.68 -10.39
CA PRO A 52 -26.55 46.78 -11.10
C PRO A 52 -27.29 45.77 -11.97
N VAL A 53 -28.40 45.24 -11.47
CA VAL A 53 -29.24 44.26 -12.18
C VAL A 53 -29.90 44.91 -13.41
N ILE A 54 -30.42 46.13 -13.26
CA ILE A 54 -31.04 46.87 -14.39
C ILE A 54 -29.98 47.22 -15.44
N LYS A 55 -28.76 47.61 -15.05
CA LYS A 55 -27.67 47.92 -16.00
C LYS A 55 -27.26 46.73 -16.86
N LYS A 56 -27.42 45.48 -16.39
CA LYS A 56 -27.18 44.29 -17.21
C LYS A 56 -28.20 44.16 -18.35
N SER A 57 -29.42 44.67 -18.16
CA SER A 57 -30.55 44.50 -19.08
C SER A 57 -30.87 45.74 -19.92
N ILE A 58 -30.60 46.96 -19.45
CA ILE A 58 -30.92 48.23 -20.14
C ILE A 58 -29.77 49.23 -20.00
N HIS A 59 -29.57 50.06 -21.04
CA HIS A 59 -28.64 51.19 -20.99
C HIS A 59 -29.19 52.32 -20.10
N VAL A 60 -28.78 52.36 -18.83
CA VAL A 60 -29.21 53.38 -17.85
C VAL A 60 -28.25 54.58 -17.84
N SER A 61 -28.77 55.78 -18.08
CA SER A 61 -28.03 57.05 -17.89
C SER A 61 -28.03 57.44 -16.41
N VAL A 62 -26.84 57.50 -15.80
CA VAL A 62 -26.68 57.85 -14.38
C VAL A 62 -25.93 59.19 -14.27
N PRO A 63 -26.48 60.19 -13.53
CA PRO A 63 -25.83 61.49 -13.28
C PRO A 63 -24.40 61.38 -12.72
N MET A 64 -23.51 62.30 -13.10
CA MET A 64 -22.10 62.31 -12.66
C MET A 64 -21.93 62.45 -11.14
N GLU A 65 -22.85 63.13 -10.46
CA GLU A 65 -22.87 63.28 -9.00
C GLU A 65 -23.02 61.94 -8.28
N LEU A 66 -23.81 61.03 -8.86
CA LEU A 66 -23.95 59.66 -8.38
C LEU A 66 -22.73 58.81 -8.78
N LYS A 67 -22.16 58.98 -9.99
CA LYS A 67 -20.95 58.23 -10.41
C LYS A 67 -19.77 58.36 -9.44
N ASN A 68 -19.58 59.51 -8.80
CA ASN A 68 -18.51 59.71 -7.81
C ASN A 68 -18.79 59.05 -6.44
N SER A 69 -20.01 58.54 -6.22
CA SER A 69 -20.44 57.89 -4.99
C SER A 69 -20.54 56.36 -5.09
N TYR A 70 -20.34 55.78 -6.29
CA TYR A 70 -20.36 54.32 -6.51
C TYR A 70 -19.03 53.81 -7.07
N ILE A 71 -18.53 52.74 -6.44
CA ILE A 71 -17.32 52.05 -6.88
C ILE A 71 -17.77 50.79 -7.60
N VAL A 72 -17.39 50.68 -8.88
CA VAL A 72 -17.66 49.53 -9.74
C VAL A 72 -16.31 48.95 -10.13
N GLU A 73 -15.81 48.06 -9.27
CA GLU A 73 -14.57 47.33 -9.50
C GLU A 73 -14.89 45.83 -9.60
N PRO A 74 -14.10 45.06 -10.38
CA PRO A 74 -14.30 43.61 -10.45
C PRO A 74 -14.01 42.96 -9.09
N LEU A 75 -14.78 41.92 -8.77
CA LEU A 75 -14.57 41.13 -7.57
C LEU A 75 -13.26 40.36 -7.67
N VAL A 76 -12.36 40.58 -6.72
CA VAL A 76 -11.15 39.76 -6.50
C VAL A 76 -11.30 39.01 -5.18
N PRO A 77 -11.65 37.73 -5.20
CA PRO A 77 -11.85 36.95 -3.98
C PRO A 77 -10.51 36.50 -3.40
N LYS A 78 -10.21 36.93 -2.17
CA LYS A 78 -8.98 36.57 -1.45
C LYS A 78 -9.30 35.62 -0.30
N LEU A 79 -8.47 34.60 -0.12
CA LEU A 79 -8.63 33.59 0.93
C LEU A 79 -7.35 33.49 1.74
N TYR A 80 -7.43 33.76 3.04
CA TYR A 80 -6.30 33.63 3.96
C TYR A 80 -6.44 32.37 4.78
N LEU A 81 -5.52 31.42 4.58
CA LEU A 81 -5.49 30.16 5.30
C LEU A 81 -4.40 30.19 6.38
N ASP A 82 -4.81 29.84 7.60
CA ASP A 82 -3.91 29.60 8.72
C ASP A 82 -4.25 28.26 9.38
N ILE A 83 -3.28 27.68 10.08
CA ILE A 83 -3.44 26.40 10.76
C ILE A 83 -2.95 26.52 12.20
N ALA A 84 -3.73 25.96 13.11
CA ALA A 84 -3.35 25.82 14.49
C ALA A 84 -3.46 24.35 14.87
N CYS A 85 -2.30 23.74 15.10
CA CYS A 85 -2.20 22.37 15.57
C CYS A 85 -1.75 22.31 17.04
N SER A 86 -2.38 21.42 17.79
CA SER A 86 -1.97 20.94 19.11
C SER A 86 -1.64 19.45 19.01
N LYS A 87 -1.19 18.82 20.11
CA LYS A 87 -0.90 17.37 20.12
C LYS A 87 -2.10 16.53 19.67
N THR A 88 -3.32 16.93 20.04
CA THR A 88 -4.54 16.11 19.86
C THR A 88 -5.56 16.68 18.89
N LYS A 89 -5.44 17.95 18.50
CA LYS A 89 -6.39 18.62 17.61
C LYS A 89 -5.64 19.52 16.65
N CYS A 90 -6.02 19.49 15.38
CA CYS A 90 -5.62 20.51 14.44
C CYS A 90 -6.86 21.12 13.76
N TYR A 91 -6.82 22.42 13.50
CA TYR A 91 -7.86 23.10 12.75
C TYR A 91 -7.27 24.13 11.79
N ILE A 92 -7.92 24.29 10.64
CA ILE A 92 -7.62 25.33 9.66
C ILE A 92 -8.63 26.45 9.85
N SER A 93 -8.14 27.69 9.92
CA SER A 93 -8.95 28.89 9.84
C SER A 93 -8.81 29.52 8.46
N ALA A 94 -9.93 29.77 7.82
CA ALA A 94 -10.05 30.43 6.53
C ALA A 94 -10.76 31.77 6.70
N VAL A 95 -10.11 32.86 6.32
CA VAL A 95 -10.70 34.20 6.30
C VAL A 95 -10.90 34.61 4.85
N ILE A 96 -12.17 34.82 4.47
CA ILE A 96 -12.52 35.31 3.13
C ILE A 96 -12.52 36.84 3.14
N GLN A 97 -11.91 37.44 2.13
CA GLN A 97 -12.00 38.86 1.83
C GLN A 97 -12.34 39.07 0.37
N PHE A 98 -13.54 39.60 0.10
CA PHE A 98 -13.95 40.03 -1.23
C PHE A 98 -13.42 41.44 -1.48
N ALA A 99 -12.38 41.54 -2.32
CA ALA A 99 -11.75 42.79 -2.65
C ALA A 99 -12.41 43.42 -3.89
N TYR A 100 -12.83 44.67 -3.74
CA TYR A 100 -13.33 45.53 -4.79
C TYR A 100 -12.44 46.78 -4.81
N GLY A 101 -11.33 46.70 -5.54
CA GLY A 101 -10.27 47.71 -5.50
C GLY A 101 -9.62 47.86 -4.14
N ASN A 102 -9.76 49.05 -3.56
CA ASN A 102 -9.21 49.37 -2.24
C ASN A 102 -10.11 48.93 -1.07
N TYR A 103 -11.31 48.41 -1.36
CA TYR A 103 -12.27 48.00 -0.33
C TYR A 103 -12.27 46.48 -0.20
N CYS A 104 -12.14 45.98 1.03
CA CYS A 104 -12.21 44.56 1.34
C CYS A 104 -13.44 44.30 2.21
N VAL A 105 -14.26 43.32 1.81
CA VAL A 105 -15.47 42.94 2.53
C VAL A 105 -15.35 41.50 3.01
N ASN A 106 -15.55 41.27 4.31
CA ASN A 106 -15.69 39.93 4.86
C ASN A 106 -17.19 39.56 4.90
N PRO A 107 -17.63 38.45 4.29
CA PRO A 107 -19.04 38.05 4.26
C PRO A 107 -19.68 37.85 5.64
N LEU A 108 -18.87 37.63 6.69
CA LEU A 108 -19.36 37.39 8.05
C LEU A 108 -19.65 38.69 8.83
N HIS A 109 -19.22 39.85 8.31
CA HIS A 109 -19.44 41.15 8.96
C HIS A 109 -20.40 42.04 8.18
N SER A 110 -21.15 42.87 8.91
CA SER A 110 -21.90 43.98 8.32
C SER A 110 -20.93 45.05 7.80
N PHE A 111 -20.86 45.23 6.49
CA PHE A 111 -20.05 46.27 5.87
C PHE A 111 -20.81 47.61 5.87
N SER A 112 -20.20 48.65 6.46
CA SER A 112 -20.71 50.02 6.37
C SER A 112 -19.62 50.94 5.81
N SER A 113 -19.73 51.30 4.53
CA SER A 113 -18.77 52.17 3.86
C SER A 113 -18.93 53.66 4.18
N GLY A 114 -19.98 54.06 4.92
CA GLY A 114 -20.20 55.39 5.50
C GLY A 114 -20.30 56.60 4.55
N LYS A 115 -19.74 56.52 3.33
CA LYS A 115 -19.58 57.65 2.40
C LYS A 115 -19.66 57.28 0.91
N TYR A 116 -19.44 56.01 0.56
CA TYR A 116 -19.53 55.48 -0.80
C TYR A 116 -20.41 54.23 -0.81
N ILE A 117 -21.10 53.93 -1.90
CA ILE A 117 -21.89 52.70 -2.01
C ILE A 117 -21.16 51.75 -2.97
N LEU A 118 -20.77 50.60 -2.44
CA LEU A 118 -20.02 49.59 -3.18
C LEU A 118 -21.00 48.69 -3.95
N VAL A 119 -20.85 48.60 -5.26
CA VAL A 119 -21.66 47.66 -6.07
C VAL A 119 -21.05 46.26 -5.92
N ARG A 120 -21.71 45.42 -5.11
CA ARG A 120 -21.24 44.06 -4.80
C ARG A 120 -21.90 43.03 -5.70
N ASP A 121 -21.12 42.03 -6.09
CA ASP A 121 -21.61 40.86 -6.81
C ASP A 121 -22.06 39.78 -5.80
N LYS A 122 -23.25 39.97 -5.24
CA LYS A 122 -23.77 39.10 -4.16
C LYS A 122 -23.96 37.65 -4.60
N GLU A 123 -24.23 37.42 -5.88
CA GLU A 123 -24.43 36.08 -6.41
C GLU A 123 -23.12 35.29 -6.40
N GLU A 124 -22.03 35.92 -6.86
CA GLU A 124 -20.71 35.30 -6.86
C GLU A 124 -20.12 35.17 -5.45
N GLU A 125 -20.30 36.18 -4.58
CA GLU A 125 -19.93 36.10 -3.16
C GLU A 125 -20.62 34.91 -2.45
N GLU A 126 -21.91 34.70 -2.71
CA GLU A 126 -22.67 33.58 -2.14
C GLU A 126 -22.20 32.24 -2.71
N ARG A 127 -21.93 32.17 -4.02
CA ARG A 127 -21.37 30.97 -4.67
C ARG A 127 -20.04 30.55 -4.03
N LEU A 128 -19.12 31.51 -3.86
CA LEU A 128 -17.81 31.30 -3.25
C LEU A 128 -17.91 30.92 -1.76
N THR A 129 -18.86 31.51 -1.03
CA THR A 129 -19.11 31.15 0.36
C THR A 129 -19.67 29.73 0.48
N ARG A 130 -20.60 29.34 -0.41
CA ARG A 130 -21.12 27.97 -0.51
C ARG A 130 -20.04 26.94 -0.82
N LEU A 131 -19.03 27.31 -1.62
CA LEU A 131 -17.88 26.44 -1.88
C LEU A 131 -17.16 26.03 -0.58
N LEU A 132 -16.95 26.95 0.36
CA LEU A 132 -16.34 26.60 1.66
C LEU A 132 -17.25 25.71 2.51
N TYR A 133 -18.56 25.94 2.51
CA TYR A 133 -19.50 25.05 3.20
C TYR A 133 -19.47 23.61 2.64
N ASN A 134 -19.38 23.47 1.31
CA ASN A 134 -19.25 22.17 0.66
C ASN A 134 -17.93 21.46 1.03
N LEU A 135 -16.88 22.23 1.34
CA LEU A 135 -15.61 21.74 1.88
C LEU A 135 -15.65 21.53 3.41
N ASN A 136 -16.85 21.44 4.01
CA ASN A 136 -17.08 21.20 5.44
C ASN A 136 -16.57 22.29 6.41
N PHE A 137 -16.26 23.48 5.92
CA PHE A 137 -15.94 24.61 6.80
C PHE A 137 -17.18 25.06 7.58
N LYS A 138 -16.97 25.39 8.86
CA LYS A 138 -18.02 25.92 9.76
C LYS A 138 -17.69 27.33 10.20
N VAL A 139 -18.67 28.22 10.18
CA VAL A 139 -18.50 29.60 10.65
C VAL A 139 -18.22 29.61 12.15
N SER A 140 -17.24 30.41 12.56
CA SER A 140 -16.89 30.71 13.94
C SER A 140 -16.45 32.16 14.05
N GLU A 141 -17.30 32.99 14.65
CA GLU A 141 -17.09 34.45 14.81
C GLU A 141 -16.74 35.11 13.47
N ASP A 142 -15.44 35.30 13.22
CA ASP A 142 -14.92 36.10 12.10
C ASP A 142 -14.29 35.24 10.98
N CYS A 143 -14.29 33.91 11.13
CA CYS A 143 -13.63 33.00 10.20
C CYS A 143 -14.39 31.68 9.96
N PHE A 144 -13.96 30.96 8.93
CA PHE A 144 -14.40 29.62 8.60
C PHE A 144 -13.42 28.60 9.19
N LEU A 145 -13.88 27.72 10.06
CA LEU A 145 -13.06 26.70 10.72
C LEU A 145 -13.31 25.31 10.16
N LEU A 146 -12.22 24.63 9.79
CA LEU A 146 -12.21 23.21 9.46
C LEU A 146 -11.56 22.44 10.61
N LYS A 147 -12.32 21.54 11.26
CA LYS A 147 -11.90 20.89 12.52
C LYS A 147 -11.61 19.39 12.38
N LYS A 148 -12.11 18.72 11.35
CA LYS A 148 -11.87 17.28 11.16
C LYS A 148 -10.54 17.08 10.43
N GLU A 149 -9.71 16.18 10.94
CA GLU A 149 -8.39 15.90 10.33
C GLU A 149 -8.52 15.31 8.92
N GLU A 150 -9.55 14.51 8.65
CA GLU A 150 -9.83 13.98 7.31
C GLU A 150 -10.12 15.10 6.31
N ASP A 151 -11.03 16.01 6.64
CA ASP A 151 -11.33 17.15 5.77
C ASP A 151 -10.10 18.06 5.58
N ILE A 152 -9.27 18.22 6.62
CA ILE A 152 -8.01 18.99 6.54
C ILE A 152 -7.02 18.32 5.57
N PHE A 153 -6.90 16.99 5.65
CA PHE A 153 -6.05 16.24 4.74
C PHE A 153 -6.55 16.35 3.29
N ASP A 154 -7.84 16.10 3.06
CA ASP A 154 -8.48 16.21 1.74
C ASP A 154 -8.37 17.65 1.17
N LEU A 155 -8.45 18.67 2.04
CA LEU A 155 -8.20 20.05 1.65
C LEU A 155 -6.78 20.23 1.11
N MET A 156 -5.78 19.72 1.83
CA MET A 156 -4.37 19.88 1.48
C MET A 156 -3.93 19.05 0.27
N THR A 157 -4.64 17.98 -0.07
CA THR A 157 -4.29 17.07 -1.18
C THR A 157 -5.14 17.30 -2.42
N GLU A 158 -6.46 17.20 -2.30
CA GLU A 158 -7.40 17.12 -3.43
C GLU A 158 -8.10 18.46 -3.72
N HIS A 159 -8.42 19.23 -2.67
CA HIS A 159 -9.25 20.43 -2.83
C HIS A 159 -8.45 21.76 -2.91
N MET A 160 -7.12 21.72 -2.77
CA MET A 160 -6.28 22.92 -2.94
C MET A 160 -6.43 23.54 -4.33
N GLU A 161 -6.50 22.71 -5.37
CA GLU A 161 -6.62 23.20 -6.75
C GLU A 161 -7.93 23.95 -6.96
N LEU A 162 -9.04 23.40 -6.44
CA LEU A 162 -10.36 24.04 -6.46
C LEU A 162 -10.34 25.42 -5.78
N LEU A 163 -9.63 25.56 -4.65
CA LEU A 163 -9.49 26.85 -3.98
C LEU A 163 -8.68 27.84 -4.83
N THR A 164 -7.55 27.43 -5.40
CA THR A 164 -6.71 28.31 -6.22
C THR A 164 -7.35 28.75 -7.54
N GLN A 165 -8.30 27.97 -8.07
CA GLN A 165 -9.08 28.36 -9.26
C GLN A 165 -10.14 29.41 -8.95
N ASN A 166 -10.63 29.49 -7.71
CA ASN A 166 -11.73 30.37 -7.31
C ASN A 166 -11.30 31.55 -6.41
N PHE A 167 -10.11 31.49 -5.80
CA PHE A 167 -9.58 32.50 -4.88
C PHE A 167 -8.10 32.79 -5.12
N GLU A 168 -7.68 34.03 -4.84
CA GLU A 168 -6.29 34.35 -4.53
C GLU A 168 -5.96 33.85 -3.12
N VAL A 169 -5.28 32.70 -3.03
CA VAL A 169 -5.02 32.01 -1.75
C VAL A 169 -3.68 32.46 -1.14
N PHE A 170 -3.74 32.89 0.13
CA PHE A 170 -2.61 33.28 0.96
C PHE A 170 -2.42 32.30 2.12
N TYR A 171 -1.17 31.98 2.43
CA TYR A 171 -0.81 31.01 3.47
C TYR A 171 0.02 31.65 4.57
N SER A 172 -0.29 31.33 5.82
CA SER A 172 0.59 31.63 6.94
C SER A 172 1.88 30.80 6.89
N LYS A 173 2.90 31.20 7.67
CA LYS A 173 4.11 30.39 7.84
C LYS A 173 3.81 29.03 8.50
N ALA A 174 2.86 29.00 9.44
CA ALA A 174 2.43 27.79 10.11
C ALA A 174 1.74 26.81 9.14
N TYR A 175 0.90 27.34 8.23
CA TYR A 175 0.28 26.54 7.18
C TYR A 175 1.32 25.90 6.27
N LYS A 176 2.34 26.67 5.86
CA LYS A 176 3.43 26.13 5.04
C LYS A 176 4.26 25.08 5.77
N SER A 177 4.49 25.21 7.08
CA SER A 177 5.27 24.22 7.84
C SER A 177 4.49 22.94 8.14
N ALA A 178 3.17 23.03 8.33
CA ALA A 178 2.29 21.89 8.53
C ALA A 178 1.77 21.29 7.21
N SER A 179 2.19 21.85 6.08
CA SER A 179 1.80 21.36 4.75
C SER A 179 2.28 19.93 4.51
N LEU A 180 1.73 19.30 3.47
CA LEU A 180 2.02 17.93 3.09
C LEU A 180 3.53 17.70 2.98
N GLN A 181 4.07 16.85 3.86
CA GLN A 181 5.45 16.42 3.74
C GLN A 181 5.52 15.28 2.73
N LYS A 182 6.47 15.39 1.79
CA LYS A 182 6.81 14.27 0.93
C LYS A 182 7.23 13.10 1.81
N THR A 183 6.82 11.90 1.43
CA THR A 183 7.33 10.67 2.05
C THR A 183 8.86 10.74 2.13
N GLY A 184 9.39 10.56 3.33
CA GLY A 184 10.81 10.56 3.59
C GLY A 184 11.56 9.44 2.87
N PHE A 185 12.89 9.46 3.02
CA PHE A 185 13.75 8.38 2.58
C PHE A 185 13.89 7.31 3.65
N LEU A 186 13.72 6.06 3.25
CA LEU A 186 14.09 4.89 4.04
C LEU A 186 15.62 4.81 4.13
N SER A 187 16.13 4.87 5.35
CA SER A 187 17.52 4.60 5.70
C SER A 187 17.54 3.61 6.86
N GLY A 188 18.68 2.97 7.09
CA GLY A 188 18.74 2.00 8.19
C GLY A 188 19.91 1.05 8.10
N LYS A 189 19.90 0.08 9.01
CA LYS A 189 20.86 -1.01 9.08
C LYS A 189 20.14 -2.35 9.05
N ILE A 190 20.60 -3.25 8.20
CA ILE A 190 20.14 -4.64 8.19
C ILE A 190 21.22 -5.50 8.84
N ARG A 191 20.83 -6.22 9.89
CA ARG A 191 21.69 -7.13 10.64
C ARG A 191 21.13 -8.54 10.60
N LEU A 192 22.04 -9.49 10.52
CA LEU A 192 21.72 -10.91 10.63
C LEU A 192 22.14 -11.36 12.03
N GLU A 193 21.16 -11.53 12.93
CA GLU A 193 21.47 -11.91 14.31
C GLU A 193 21.94 -13.36 14.38
N SER A 194 23.09 -13.57 15.03
CA SER A 194 23.72 -14.88 15.13
C SER A 194 23.04 -15.72 16.20
N GLY A 195 22.45 -16.86 15.83
CA GLY A 195 21.79 -17.80 16.75
C GLY A 195 20.26 -17.65 16.85
N ILE A 196 19.69 -16.63 16.21
CA ILE A 196 18.24 -16.40 16.11
C ILE A 196 17.84 -16.42 14.63
N ASP A 197 16.68 -16.98 14.28
CA ASP A 197 16.20 -17.12 12.88
C ASP A 197 15.52 -15.87 12.31
N PHE A 198 15.99 -14.69 12.72
CA PHE A 198 15.44 -13.41 12.28
C PHE A 198 16.54 -12.45 11.74
N LEU A 199 16.11 -11.57 10.84
CA LEU A 199 16.79 -10.38 10.36
C LEU A 199 16.31 -9.20 11.21
N GLU A 200 17.23 -8.47 11.83
CA GLU A 200 16.92 -7.20 12.49
C GLU A 200 17.11 -6.08 11.47
N ILE A 201 16.08 -5.26 11.30
CA ILE A 201 16.14 -4.05 10.49
C ILE A 201 15.93 -2.86 11.41
N ASP A 202 16.99 -2.08 11.62
CA ASP A 202 16.94 -0.80 12.33
C ASP A 202 16.63 0.29 11.30
N LEU A 203 15.37 0.74 11.27
CA LEU A 203 14.90 1.70 10.28
C LEU A 203 14.91 3.12 10.81
N ASP A 204 15.53 3.99 10.03
CA ASP A 204 15.43 5.43 10.14
C ASP A 204 14.63 5.94 8.95
N TYR A 205 13.44 6.48 9.21
CA TYR A 205 12.64 7.14 8.17
C TYR A 205 12.87 8.64 8.25
N SER A 206 13.53 9.22 7.24
CA SER A 206 13.84 10.65 7.28
C SER A 206 12.54 11.45 7.45
N GLN A 207 12.57 12.54 8.22
CA GLN A 207 11.40 13.39 8.54
C GLN A 207 10.47 12.85 9.65
N ILE A 208 10.59 11.60 10.08
CA ILE A 208 9.82 11.06 11.21
C ILE A 208 10.75 10.86 12.42
N PRO A 209 10.48 11.50 13.56
CA PRO A 209 11.23 11.25 14.79
C PRO A 209 11.10 9.79 15.24
N LYS A 210 12.16 9.21 15.83
CA LYS A 210 12.14 7.81 16.32
C LYS A 210 10.97 7.53 17.27
N GLU A 211 10.63 8.48 18.13
CA GLU A 211 9.52 8.41 19.09
C GLU A 211 8.12 8.33 18.44
N GLU A 212 8.00 8.60 17.14
CA GLU A 212 6.75 8.56 16.37
C GLU A 212 6.70 7.36 15.41
N LEU A 213 7.80 6.63 15.22
CA LEU A 213 7.87 5.50 14.27
C LEU A 213 6.90 4.38 14.63
N GLU A 214 6.70 4.09 15.91
CA GLU A 214 5.78 3.03 16.33
C GLU A 214 4.33 3.35 15.95
N GLU A 215 3.87 4.57 16.23
CA GLU A 215 2.52 5.03 15.85
C GLU A 215 2.37 5.13 14.33
N PHE A 216 3.43 5.56 13.64
CA PHE A 216 3.47 5.58 12.18
C PHE A 216 3.34 4.18 11.58
N PHE A 217 4.08 3.19 12.10
CA PHE A 217 3.99 1.80 11.65
C PHE A 217 2.60 1.20 11.94
N LYS A 218 2.00 1.55 13.08
CA LYS A 218 0.60 1.21 13.38
C LYS A 218 -0.36 1.81 12.35
N ALA A 219 -0.16 3.06 11.95
CA ALA A 219 -0.99 3.71 10.93
C ALA A 219 -0.89 3.02 9.56
N ILE A 220 0.31 2.61 9.14
CA ILE A 220 0.53 1.83 7.91
C ILE A 220 -0.15 0.47 8.00
N ARG A 221 0.02 -0.25 9.12
CA ARG A 221 -0.61 -1.56 9.34
C ARG A 221 -2.14 -1.49 9.31
N LEU A 222 -2.72 -0.39 9.79
CA LEU A 222 -4.15 -0.10 9.73
C LEU A 222 -4.62 0.44 8.37
N LYS A 223 -3.71 0.57 7.39
CA LYS A 223 -3.98 1.09 6.04
C LYS A 223 -4.69 2.44 6.05
N LYS A 224 -4.29 3.33 6.97
CA LYS A 224 -4.82 4.70 7.04
C LYS A 224 -4.42 5.48 5.78
N ARG A 225 -5.23 6.49 5.41
CA ARG A 225 -4.93 7.39 4.27
C ARG A 225 -3.74 8.32 4.54
N TYR A 226 -3.55 8.70 5.81
CA TYR A 226 -2.52 9.63 6.24
C TYR A 226 -2.01 9.33 7.64
N TYR A 227 -0.86 9.92 7.98
CA TYR A 227 -0.36 10.02 9.34
C TYR A 227 0.01 11.48 9.66
N ARG A 228 -0.41 11.98 10.84
CA ARG A 228 -0.09 13.33 11.30
C ARG A 228 1.03 13.29 12.32
N LEU A 229 2.12 13.99 12.05
CA LEU A 229 3.25 14.16 12.94
C LEU A 229 2.90 15.06 14.14
N LYS A 230 3.65 14.94 15.24
CA LYS A 230 3.52 15.81 16.42
C LYS A 230 3.81 17.28 16.10
N ASN A 231 4.60 17.57 15.06
CA ASN A 231 4.86 18.93 14.56
C ASN A 231 3.70 19.52 13.74
N GLY A 232 2.64 18.74 13.48
CA GLY A 232 1.45 19.15 12.74
C GLY A 232 1.46 18.81 11.25
N ALA A 233 2.58 18.34 10.69
CA ALA A 233 2.66 17.97 9.28
C ALA A 233 1.95 16.65 8.98
N PHE A 234 1.40 16.54 7.77
CA PHE A 234 0.74 15.33 7.28
C PHE A 234 1.62 14.57 6.30
N ILE A 235 1.66 13.26 6.44
CA ILE A 235 2.29 12.31 5.51
C ILE A 235 1.19 11.56 4.79
N ASN A 236 1.20 11.61 3.45
CA ASN A 236 0.28 10.82 2.63
C ASN A 236 0.75 9.36 2.58
N LEU A 237 -0.08 8.44 3.04
CA LEU A 237 0.20 7.00 3.02
C LEU A 237 -0.37 6.28 1.79
N GLN A 238 -1.21 6.97 1.00
CA GLN A 238 -1.76 6.43 -0.26
C GLN A 238 -0.87 6.73 -1.46
N GLU A 239 0.20 7.52 -1.28
CA GLU A 239 1.14 7.82 -2.35
C GLU A 239 1.81 6.53 -2.84
N GLN A 240 1.77 6.29 -4.15
CA GLN A 240 2.41 5.13 -4.78
C GLN A 240 3.93 5.32 -4.85
N ASN A 241 4.58 5.30 -3.69
CA ASN A 241 6.03 5.35 -3.56
C ASN A 241 6.58 3.94 -3.30
N SER A 242 7.62 3.53 -4.04
CA SER A 242 8.33 2.27 -3.82
C SER A 242 8.79 2.09 -2.37
N GLN A 243 9.21 3.17 -1.72
CA GLN A 243 9.68 3.12 -0.34
C GLN A 243 8.57 2.82 0.68
N LEU A 244 7.38 3.38 0.47
CA LEU A 244 6.21 3.05 1.29
C LEU A 244 5.77 1.61 1.04
N ARG A 245 5.89 1.10 -0.19
CA ARG A 245 5.63 -0.32 -0.49
C ARG A 245 6.59 -1.23 0.26
N THR A 246 7.90 -0.97 0.19
CA THR A 246 8.92 -1.72 0.95
C THR A 246 8.63 -1.68 2.45
N LEU A 247 8.33 -0.50 2.99
CA LEU A 247 8.01 -0.33 4.40
C LEU A 247 6.73 -1.08 4.81
N SER A 248 5.67 -0.97 4.02
CA SER A 248 4.42 -1.68 4.25
C SER A 248 4.65 -3.19 4.25
N TRP A 249 5.43 -3.71 3.30
CA TRP A 249 5.76 -5.14 3.26
C TRP A 249 6.55 -5.58 4.50
N MET A 250 7.55 -4.81 4.94
CA MET A 250 8.31 -5.13 6.15
C MET A 250 7.43 -5.15 7.41
N ILE A 251 6.48 -4.21 7.53
CA ILE A 251 5.54 -4.14 8.66
C ILE A 251 4.49 -5.26 8.60
N GLU A 252 4.05 -5.67 7.41
CA GLU A 252 3.08 -6.76 7.24
C GLU A 252 3.68 -8.14 7.52
N ASN A 253 4.96 -8.34 7.19
CA ASN A 253 5.64 -9.64 7.29
C ASN A 253 6.60 -9.74 8.49
N GLY A 254 6.76 -8.66 9.25
CA GLY A 254 7.67 -8.57 10.39
C GLY A 254 6.99 -8.22 11.71
N GLN A 255 7.78 -8.28 12.77
CA GLN A 255 7.40 -7.80 14.10
C GLN A 255 8.12 -6.48 14.37
N ALA A 256 7.35 -5.40 14.42
CA ALA A 256 7.87 -4.08 14.76
C ALA A 256 7.96 -3.90 16.28
N GLU A 257 9.09 -3.36 16.75
CA GLU A 257 9.34 -2.99 18.15
C GLU A 257 9.24 -1.47 18.37
N GLU A 258 9.17 -1.05 19.63
CA GLU A 258 9.00 0.35 20.07
C GLU A 258 10.11 1.30 19.57
N ASN A 259 11.29 0.78 19.19
CA ASN A 259 12.45 1.59 18.78
C ASN A 259 12.60 1.78 17.27
N GLY A 260 11.59 1.43 16.46
CA GLY A 260 11.70 1.47 14.99
C GLY A 260 12.45 0.26 14.40
N LYS A 261 12.72 -0.76 15.22
CA LYS A 261 13.27 -2.04 14.77
C LYS A 261 12.16 -2.93 14.22
N ILE A 262 12.47 -3.66 13.15
CA ILE A 262 11.58 -4.68 12.59
C ILE A 262 12.35 -6.00 12.51
N HIS A 263 11.78 -7.05 13.09
CA HIS A 263 12.28 -8.41 12.97
C HIS A 263 11.54 -9.15 11.86
N LEU A 264 12.28 -9.60 10.85
CA LEU A 264 11.76 -10.43 9.76
C LEU A 264 12.35 -11.84 9.81
N PRO A 265 11.65 -12.89 9.37
CA PRO A 265 12.26 -14.20 9.17
C PRO A 265 13.47 -14.14 8.23
N LYS A 266 14.48 -14.98 8.44
CA LYS A 266 15.64 -15.06 7.50
C LYS A 266 15.25 -15.32 6.05
N THR A 267 14.18 -16.07 5.82
CA THR A 267 13.64 -16.38 4.49
C THR A 267 13.21 -15.13 3.70
N ALA A 268 12.93 -14.02 4.39
CA ALA A 268 12.58 -12.75 3.77
C ALA A 268 13.80 -12.02 3.16
N ALA A 269 15.04 -12.47 3.38
CA ALA A 269 16.25 -11.78 2.93
C ALA A 269 16.29 -11.53 1.40
N LEU A 270 15.97 -12.56 0.61
CA LEU A 270 16.01 -12.47 -0.86
C LEU A 270 14.99 -11.46 -1.37
N PHE A 271 13.75 -11.55 -0.87
CA PHE A 271 12.68 -10.66 -1.28
C PHE A 271 12.92 -9.22 -0.81
N LEU A 272 13.43 -9.06 0.41
CA LEU A 272 13.84 -7.77 0.93
C LEU A 272 14.88 -7.14 0.00
N GLU A 273 15.91 -7.89 -0.41
CA GLU A 273 16.96 -7.40 -1.30
C GLU A 273 16.43 -6.80 -2.60
N GLU A 274 15.38 -7.39 -3.18
CA GLU A 274 14.72 -6.90 -4.38
C GLU A 274 13.86 -5.65 -4.14
N LEU A 275 13.19 -5.59 -2.99
CA LEU A 275 12.35 -4.44 -2.60
C LEU A 275 13.15 -3.23 -2.09
N LEU A 276 14.40 -3.43 -1.63
CA LEU A 276 15.18 -2.33 -1.08
C LEU A 276 15.44 -1.28 -2.17
N PRO A 277 15.23 0.02 -1.87
CA PRO A 277 15.51 1.07 -2.83
C PRO A 277 16.98 1.03 -3.23
N LYS A 278 17.25 1.05 -4.54
CA LYS A 278 18.62 1.09 -5.08
C LYS A 278 19.35 2.34 -4.58
N GLY A 279 20.40 2.16 -3.79
CA GLY A 279 21.24 3.25 -3.26
C GLY A 279 21.93 2.90 -1.93
N ASN A 280 22.85 3.76 -1.49
CA ASN A 280 23.71 3.51 -0.32
C ASN A 280 23.09 3.92 1.03
N ARG A 281 21.76 4.11 1.10
CA ARG A 281 21.10 4.61 2.33
C ARG A 281 20.86 3.52 3.37
N ILE A 282 20.91 2.25 2.95
CA ILE A 282 20.69 1.10 3.81
C ILE A 282 22.03 0.38 3.95
N GLN A 283 22.59 0.44 5.15
CA GLN A 283 23.85 -0.22 5.47
C GLN A 283 23.57 -1.70 5.73
N LYS A 284 24.19 -2.56 4.94
CA LYS A 284 24.06 -4.01 5.04
C LYS A 284 25.26 -4.54 5.81
N GLU A 285 25.03 -5.25 6.92
CA GLU A 285 26.09 -5.94 7.64
C GLU A 285 26.76 -7.00 6.76
N GLU A 286 28.06 -7.28 7.00
CA GLU A 286 28.83 -8.26 6.23
C GLU A 286 28.16 -9.65 6.19
N ALA A 287 27.55 -10.08 7.30
CA ALA A 287 26.86 -11.36 7.39
C ALA A 287 25.64 -11.43 6.44
N TYR A 288 24.88 -10.34 6.32
CA TYR A 288 23.75 -10.24 5.39
C TYR A 288 24.25 -10.19 3.93
N GLN A 289 25.29 -9.40 3.64
CA GLN A 289 25.87 -9.36 2.30
C GLN A 289 26.38 -10.73 1.85
N LYS A 290 27.04 -11.45 2.77
CA LYS A 290 27.51 -12.81 2.54
C LYS A 290 26.36 -13.78 2.30
N LEU A 291 25.27 -13.70 3.07
CA LEU A 291 24.04 -14.47 2.83
C LEU A 291 23.55 -14.28 1.39
N ILE A 292 23.32 -13.03 0.98
CA ILE A 292 22.82 -12.70 -0.36
C ILE A 292 23.79 -13.19 -1.45
N GLU A 293 25.09 -12.96 -1.29
CA GLU A 293 26.09 -13.44 -2.25
C GLU A 293 26.10 -14.98 -2.37
N GLN A 294 26.02 -15.69 -1.26
CA GLN A 294 26.02 -17.15 -1.24
C GLN A 294 24.75 -17.73 -1.87
N LEU A 295 23.60 -17.07 -1.71
CA LEU A 295 22.35 -17.47 -2.34
C LEU A 295 22.34 -17.20 -3.86
N HIS A 296 22.86 -16.07 -4.31
CA HIS A 296 22.97 -15.77 -5.75
C HIS A 296 24.08 -16.56 -6.47
N SER A 297 25.15 -16.92 -5.76
CA SER A 297 26.32 -17.59 -6.32
C SER A 297 26.67 -18.88 -5.56
N PRO A 298 25.81 -19.92 -5.62
CA PRO A 298 25.99 -21.14 -4.83
C PRO A 298 27.31 -21.87 -5.12
N GLY A 299 27.83 -21.77 -6.35
CA GLY A 299 29.11 -22.38 -6.74
C GLY A 299 30.36 -21.79 -6.06
N LYS A 300 30.25 -20.64 -5.38
CA LYS A 300 31.35 -20.07 -4.58
C LYS A 300 31.48 -20.75 -3.21
N VAL A 301 30.41 -21.33 -2.69
CA VAL A 301 30.40 -21.99 -1.38
C VAL A 301 30.95 -23.41 -1.52
N LYS A 302 32.00 -23.73 -0.78
CA LYS A 302 32.64 -25.05 -0.83
C LYS A 302 32.23 -25.89 0.36
N TRP A 303 31.08 -26.54 0.26
CA TRP A 303 30.72 -27.65 1.15
C TRP A 303 31.48 -28.91 0.71
N GLU A 304 32.12 -29.59 1.65
CA GLU A 304 32.81 -30.84 1.36
C GLU A 304 31.80 -31.95 1.06
N VAL A 305 32.09 -32.77 0.05
CA VAL A 305 31.27 -33.94 -0.27
C VAL A 305 31.64 -35.07 0.69
N PRO A 306 30.67 -35.76 1.32
CA PRO A 306 30.96 -36.84 2.26
C PRO A 306 31.77 -37.95 1.60
N LYS A 307 32.82 -38.42 2.29
CA LYS A 307 33.68 -39.51 1.79
C LYS A 307 32.95 -40.86 1.69
N THR A 308 31.79 -40.98 2.33
CA THR A 308 30.91 -42.16 2.27
C THR A 308 30.20 -42.31 0.93
N ILE A 309 30.16 -41.26 0.11
CA ILE A 309 29.52 -41.29 -1.21
C ILE A 309 30.38 -42.05 -2.23
N GLN A 310 29.80 -43.09 -2.82
CA GLN A 310 30.40 -43.94 -3.85
C GLN A 310 30.04 -43.47 -5.27
N ALA A 311 30.12 -42.17 -5.52
CA ALA A 311 29.77 -41.57 -6.80
C ALA A 311 30.75 -40.46 -7.21
N LYS A 312 31.04 -40.37 -8.51
CA LYS A 312 31.75 -39.22 -9.09
C LYS A 312 30.73 -38.17 -9.53
N LEU A 313 30.57 -37.11 -8.73
CA LEU A 313 29.66 -36.02 -9.05
C LEU A 313 30.15 -35.18 -10.22
N ARG A 314 29.26 -34.93 -11.17
CA ARG A 314 29.47 -33.97 -12.26
C ARG A 314 29.52 -32.54 -11.68
N PRO A 315 30.18 -31.58 -12.37
CA PRO A 315 30.31 -30.21 -11.84
C PRO A 315 28.98 -29.56 -11.44
N TYR A 316 27.94 -29.66 -12.26
CA TYR A 316 26.62 -29.09 -11.96
C TYR A 316 25.94 -29.79 -10.76
N GLN A 317 26.13 -31.10 -10.57
CA GLN A 317 25.59 -31.83 -9.41
C GLN A 317 26.24 -31.37 -8.10
N LYS A 318 27.54 -31.00 -8.15
CA LYS A 318 28.21 -30.39 -7.00
C LYS A 318 27.62 -29.02 -6.67
N VAL A 319 27.32 -28.22 -7.69
CA VAL A 319 26.66 -26.91 -7.50
C VAL A 319 25.28 -27.08 -6.87
N GLY A 320 24.47 -28.03 -7.34
CA GLY A 320 23.15 -28.29 -6.76
C GLY A 320 23.20 -28.82 -5.32
N TYR A 321 24.16 -29.70 -4.99
CA TYR A 321 24.45 -30.08 -3.59
C TYR A 321 24.84 -28.85 -2.75
N GLN A 322 25.77 -28.02 -3.24
CA GLN A 322 26.22 -26.81 -2.54
C GLN A 322 25.06 -25.84 -2.30
N TRP A 323 24.15 -25.71 -3.26
CA TRP A 323 22.95 -24.89 -3.14
C TRP A 323 22.01 -25.42 -2.05
N LEU A 324 21.66 -26.71 -2.07
CA LEU A 324 20.83 -27.34 -1.04
C LEU A 324 21.43 -27.16 0.36
N LYS A 325 22.75 -27.39 0.50
CA LYS A 325 23.45 -27.23 1.78
C LYS A 325 23.47 -25.77 2.24
N THR A 326 23.64 -24.82 1.32
CA THR A 326 23.62 -23.38 1.64
C THR A 326 22.24 -22.94 2.11
N LEU A 327 21.16 -23.38 1.46
CA LEU A 327 19.79 -23.12 1.93
C LEU A 327 19.55 -23.66 3.33
N ALA A 328 19.90 -24.92 3.57
CA ALA A 328 19.76 -25.53 4.90
C ALA A 328 20.57 -24.79 5.97
N TYR A 329 21.81 -24.38 5.64
CA TYR A 329 22.65 -23.61 6.56
C TYR A 329 22.01 -22.30 7.00
N TYR A 330 21.18 -21.68 6.15
CA TYR A 330 20.44 -20.46 6.45
C TYR A 330 19.00 -20.69 6.92
N GLY A 331 18.61 -21.94 7.22
CA GLY A 331 17.27 -22.28 7.71
C GLY A 331 16.18 -22.23 6.62
N MET A 332 16.56 -22.26 5.35
CA MET A 332 15.65 -22.18 4.21
C MET A 332 15.38 -23.55 3.58
N GLY A 333 14.20 -23.69 2.98
CA GLY A 333 13.87 -24.78 2.06
C GLY A 333 14.13 -24.39 0.61
N GLY A 334 13.94 -25.32 -0.32
CA GLY A 334 14.17 -25.03 -1.74
C GLY A 334 13.54 -26.04 -2.70
N ILE A 335 13.44 -25.63 -3.96
CA ILE A 335 12.99 -26.47 -5.07
C ILE A 335 14.20 -26.78 -5.97
N LEU A 336 14.63 -28.05 -6.02
CA LEU A 336 15.61 -28.49 -7.00
C LEU A 336 14.88 -28.85 -8.30
N ALA A 337 14.91 -27.92 -9.24
CA ALA A 337 14.15 -27.96 -10.49
C ALA A 337 14.98 -28.36 -11.72
N ASP A 338 16.04 -29.16 -11.53
CA ASP A 338 16.87 -29.67 -12.63
C ASP A 338 16.05 -30.55 -13.60
N ASP A 339 16.38 -30.52 -14.89
CA ASP A 339 15.76 -31.38 -15.91
C ASP A 339 15.81 -32.88 -15.54
N MET A 340 14.84 -33.63 -16.06
CA MET A 340 14.76 -35.08 -15.87
C MET A 340 16.05 -35.75 -16.35
N GLY A 341 16.59 -36.67 -15.54
CA GLY A 341 17.83 -37.38 -15.86
C GLY A 341 19.14 -36.69 -15.45
N LEU A 342 19.10 -35.47 -14.91
CA LEU A 342 20.30 -34.78 -14.42
C LEU A 342 20.81 -35.30 -13.05
N GLY A 343 20.05 -36.18 -12.39
CA GLY A 343 20.46 -36.85 -11.16
C GLY A 343 20.11 -36.08 -9.87
N LYS A 344 18.89 -35.52 -9.81
CA LYS A 344 18.35 -34.85 -8.59
C LYS A 344 18.42 -35.75 -7.35
N THR A 345 18.06 -37.03 -7.51
CA THR A 345 18.13 -38.05 -6.46
C THR A 345 19.54 -38.17 -5.89
N LEU A 346 20.57 -38.25 -6.75
CA LEU A 346 21.96 -38.31 -6.30
C LEU A 346 22.35 -37.04 -5.52
N GLN A 347 21.94 -35.85 -5.97
CA GLN A 347 22.23 -34.60 -5.25
C GLN A 347 21.57 -34.57 -3.86
N ALA A 348 20.32 -35.05 -3.75
CA ALA A 348 19.63 -35.17 -2.48
C ALA A 348 20.29 -36.20 -1.54
N ILE A 349 20.70 -37.37 -2.06
CA ILE A 349 21.45 -38.39 -1.29
C ILE A 349 22.75 -37.80 -0.74
N VAL A 350 23.52 -37.08 -1.57
CA VAL A 350 24.76 -36.42 -1.15
C VAL A 350 24.50 -35.42 -0.02
N TYR A 351 23.43 -34.63 -0.13
CA TYR A 351 23.00 -33.72 0.93
C TYR A 351 22.67 -34.46 2.22
N ILE A 352 21.83 -35.50 2.16
CA ILE A 352 21.39 -36.27 3.33
C ILE A 352 22.61 -36.89 4.02
N CYS A 353 23.53 -37.48 3.26
CA CYS A 353 24.75 -38.06 3.81
C CYS A 353 25.76 -37.02 4.35
N SER A 354 25.57 -35.73 4.06
CA SER A 354 26.41 -34.65 4.59
C SER A 354 26.09 -34.25 6.03
N SER A 355 24.92 -34.67 6.52
CA SER A 355 24.45 -34.47 7.89
C SER A 355 24.23 -35.81 8.62
N PRO A 356 25.31 -36.56 8.96
CA PRO A 356 25.15 -37.85 9.62
C PRO A 356 24.47 -37.69 10.99
N GLY A 357 23.48 -38.54 11.26
CA GLY A 357 22.70 -38.50 12.50
C GLY A 357 21.41 -37.67 12.42
N GLU A 358 21.21 -36.90 11.36
CA GLU A 358 19.98 -36.14 11.13
C GLU A 358 18.90 -37.03 10.51
N LYS A 359 17.68 -36.96 11.06
CA LYS A 359 16.57 -37.82 10.66
C LYS A 359 15.92 -37.27 9.39
N THR A 360 15.78 -38.12 8.37
CA THR A 360 15.26 -37.71 7.07
C THR A 360 13.97 -38.44 6.71
N LEU A 361 13.00 -37.69 6.18
CA LEU A 361 11.81 -38.23 5.52
C LEU A 361 11.88 -37.95 4.02
N ILE A 362 11.56 -38.95 3.21
CA ILE A 362 11.39 -38.84 1.75
C ILE A 362 9.97 -39.30 1.41
N VAL A 363 9.21 -38.45 0.73
CA VAL A 363 7.91 -38.80 0.16
C VAL A 363 8.01 -38.77 -1.35
N CYS A 364 7.68 -39.88 -1.99
CA CYS A 364 7.77 -40.02 -3.44
C CYS A 364 6.53 -40.72 -4.03
N PRO A 365 6.37 -40.74 -5.36
CA PRO A 365 5.40 -41.62 -6.03
C PRO A 365 5.66 -43.09 -5.68
N THR A 366 4.61 -43.91 -5.65
CA THR A 366 4.72 -45.34 -5.28
C THR A 366 5.71 -46.10 -6.15
N SER A 367 5.81 -45.76 -7.43
CA SER A 367 6.75 -46.37 -8.38
C SER A 367 8.22 -46.04 -8.09
N LEU A 368 8.51 -44.97 -7.35
CA LEU A 368 9.88 -44.50 -7.09
C LEU A 368 10.42 -44.92 -5.72
N ALA A 369 9.59 -45.45 -4.82
CA ALA A 369 10.02 -45.79 -3.45
C ALA A 369 11.20 -46.79 -3.41
N TYR A 370 11.11 -47.88 -4.19
CA TYR A 370 12.20 -48.85 -4.29
C TYR A 370 13.40 -48.31 -5.07
N ASN A 371 13.17 -47.48 -6.09
CA ASN A 371 14.26 -46.82 -6.82
C ASN A 371 15.09 -45.90 -5.91
N TRP A 372 14.46 -45.17 -4.99
CA TRP A 372 15.17 -44.39 -3.98
C TRP A 372 16.07 -45.29 -3.11
N GLN A 373 15.56 -46.43 -2.65
CA GLN A 373 16.35 -47.39 -1.87
C GLN A 373 17.53 -47.94 -2.67
N GLU A 374 17.33 -48.35 -3.92
CA GLU A 374 18.40 -48.84 -4.80
C GLU A 374 19.49 -47.78 -5.03
N GLU A 375 19.12 -46.51 -5.22
CA GLU A 375 20.10 -45.42 -5.40
C GLU A 375 20.88 -45.14 -4.11
N PHE A 376 20.27 -45.28 -2.92
CA PHE A 376 21.00 -45.25 -1.65
C PHE A 376 21.96 -46.42 -1.52
N GLU A 377 21.55 -47.65 -1.82
CA GLU A 377 22.43 -48.83 -1.77
C GLU A 377 23.63 -48.69 -2.72
N LYS A 378 23.41 -48.09 -3.89
CA LYS A 378 24.44 -47.86 -4.89
C LYS A 378 25.39 -46.72 -4.53
N PHE A 379 24.87 -45.57 -4.10
CA PHE A 379 25.68 -44.35 -3.92
C PHE A 379 26.09 -44.09 -2.47
N ALA A 380 25.37 -44.62 -1.49
CA ALA A 380 25.60 -44.42 -0.07
C ALA A 380 25.20 -45.65 0.76
N PRO A 381 25.83 -46.83 0.55
CA PRO A 381 25.45 -48.10 1.20
C PRO A 381 25.57 -48.09 2.73
N THR A 382 26.22 -47.07 3.30
CA THR A 382 26.35 -46.88 4.74
C THR A 382 25.16 -46.14 5.37
N ALA A 383 24.25 -45.59 4.55
CA ALA A 383 23.03 -44.93 5.02
C ALA A 383 21.97 -45.96 5.41
N HIS A 384 21.34 -45.78 6.56
CA HIS A 384 20.25 -46.63 7.01
C HIS A 384 18.92 -46.16 6.43
N THR A 385 18.46 -46.85 5.38
CA THR A 385 17.19 -46.57 4.72
C THR A 385 16.10 -47.55 5.16
N LYS A 386 14.86 -47.06 5.30
CA LYS A 386 13.68 -47.88 5.63
C LYS A 386 12.51 -47.48 4.74
N ILE A 387 12.02 -48.41 3.93
CA ILE A 387 10.76 -48.22 3.20
C ILE A 387 9.59 -48.47 4.14
N ILE A 388 8.69 -47.49 4.24
CA ILE A 388 7.44 -47.59 4.99
C ILE A 388 6.39 -48.22 4.07
N ALA A 389 6.23 -49.53 4.18
CA ALA A 389 5.25 -50.33 3.45
C ALA A 389 4.70 -51.45 4.34
N GLY A 390 3.74 -52.23 3.83
CA GLY A 390 3.13 -53.34 4.56
C GLY A 390 1.82 -52.99 5.26
N THR A 391 1.46 -53.74 6.29
CA THR A 391 0.24 -53.56 7.10
C THR A 391 0.29 -52.28 7.95
N PRO A 392 -0.84 -51.74 8.43
CA PRO A 392 -0.84 -50.57 9.32
C PRO A 392 0.06 -50.74 10.55
N GLU A 393 0.10 -51.95 11.12
CA GLU A 393 0.91 -52.29 12.29
C GLU A 393 2.41 -52.27 11.95
N GLU A 394 2.80 -52.87 10.83
CA GLU A 394 4.20 -52.86 10.33
C GLU A 394 4.68 -51.43 10.04
N ARG A 395 3.83 -50.61 9.39
CA ARG A 395 4.16 -49.21 9.08
C ARG A 395 4.31 -48.38 10.35
N CYS A 396 3.39 -48.52 11.30
CA CYS A 396 3.47 -47.85 12.59
C CYS A 396 4.74 -48.23 13.35
N ALA A 397 5.08 -49.51 13.40
CA ALA A 397 6.30 -50.00 14.03
C ALA A 397 7.56 -49.44 13.36
N ALA A 398 7.64 -49.46 12.03
CA ALA A 398 8.77 -48.91 11.28
C ALA A 398 8.97 -47.42 11.51
N ILE A 399 7.88 -46.64 11.58
CA ILE A 399 7.93 -45.20 11.87
C ILE A 399 8.39 -44.95 13.31
N LYS A 400 7.82 -45.65 14.30
CA LYS A 400 8.15 -45.44 15.72
C LYS A 400 9.54 -45.91 16.13
N THR A 401 10.05 -46.96 15.49
CA THR A 401 11.40 -47.50 15.74
C THR A 401 12.50 -46.77 14.98
N SER A 402 12.16 -45.69 14.25
CA SER A 402 13.15 -44.90 13.53
C SER A 402 14.04 -44.10 14.48
N GLY A 403 15.35 -44.30 14.38
CA GLY A 403 16.38 -43.66 15.19
C GLY A 403 16.96 -42.40 14.55
N ALA A 404 17.94 -41.79 15.22
CA ALA A 404 18.75 -40.72 14.64
C ALA A 404 19.53 -41.24 13.43
N GLY A 405 19.58 -40.46 12.36
CA GLY A 405 20.27 -40.81 11.11
C GLY A 405 19.54 -41.78 10.17
N ASP A 406 18.34 -42.26 10.54
CA ASP A 406 17.52 -43.08 9.65
C ASP A 406 16.90 -42.21 8.53
N VAL A 407 16.84 -42.79 7.33
CA VAL A 407 16.13 -42.24 6.16
C VAL A 407 14.86 -43.05 5.93
N LEU A 408 13.70 -42.44 6.21
CA LEU A 408 12.41 -43.05 5.97
C LEU A 408 11.91 -42.71 4.57
N ILE A 409 11.55 -43.71 3.78
CA ILE A 409 10.99 -43.55 2.44
C ILE A 409 9.53 -43.98 2.49
N THR A 410 8.61 -43.07 2.21
CA THR A 410 7.17 -43.34 2.14
C THR A 410 6.57 -42.76 0.85
N THR A 411 5.28 -42.99 0.65
CA THR A 411 4.58 -42.60 -0.57
C THR A 411 3.44 -41.64 -0.29
N TYR A 412 3.07 -40.80 -1.27
CA TYR A 412 1.95 -39.85 -1.11
C TYR A 412 0.64 -40.49 -0.63
N PRO A 413 0.21 -41.68 -1.10
CA PRO A 413 -0.99 -42.33 -0.57
C PRO A 413 -0.84 -42.84 0.87
N LEU A 414 0.36 -43.27 1.27
CA LEU A 414 0.60 -43.83 2.60
C LEU A 414 0.72 -42.74 3.66
N ILE A 415 1.49 -41.68 3.41
CA ILE A 415 1.62 -40.56 4.36
C ILE A 415 0.26 -39.93 4.66
N ARG A 416 -0.64 -39.89 3.67
CA ARG A 416 -2.03 -39.44 3.87
C ARG A 416 -2.79 -40.33 4.86
N LYS A 417 -2.66 -41.65 4.77
CA LYS A 417 -3.36 -42.62 5.62
C LYS A 417 -2.78 -42.64 7.03
N ASP A 418 -1.47 -42.48 7.14
CA ASP A 418 -0.69 -42.73 8.35
C ASP A 418 -0.20 -41.44 9.03
N ILE A 419 -0.75 -40.28 8.66
CA ILE A 419 -0.26 -38.97 9.11
C ILE A 419 -0.17 -38.84 10.63
N GLU A 420 -1.09 -39.50 11.35
CA GLU A 420 -1.11 -39.52 12.82
C GLU A 420 0.19 -40.08 13.40
N TYR A 421 0.85 -41.03 12.73
CA TYR A 421 2.12 -41.61 13.19
C TYR A 421 3.32 -40.68 12.99
N TYR A 422 3.19 -39.64 12.16
CA TYR A 422 4.26 -38.68 11.87
C TYR A 422 4.18 -37.41 12.72
N ARG A 423 3.03 -37.13 13.38
CA ARG A 423 2.80 -35.86 14.09
C ARG A 423 3.77 -35.60 15.24
N ASP A 424 4.14 -36.65 15.97
CA ASP A 424 5.00 -36.53 17.15
C ASP A 424 6.50 -36.60 16.80
N ILE A 425 6.83 -36.74 15.52
CA ILE A 425 8.22 -36.87 15.04
C ILE A 425 8.62 -35.56 14.37
N THR A 426 9.69 -34.95 14.86
CA THR A 426 10.36 -33.84 14.17
C THR A 426 11.50 -34.39 13.34
N PHE A 427 11.43 -34.20 12.03
CA PHE A 427 12.51 -34.54 11.11
C PHE A 427 13.47 -33.36 10.96
N ASP A 428 14.74 -33.64 10.68
CA ASP A 428 15.70 -32.60 10.34
C ASP A 428 15.57 -32.23 8.86
N HIS A 429 15.32 -33.24 8.02
CA HIS A 429 15.17 -33.08 6.58
C HIS A 429 13.91 -33.74 6.07
N PHE A 430 13.22 -33.06 5.16
CA PHE A 430 12.05 -33.61 4.48
C PHE A 430 12.10 -33.30 3.00
N PHE A 431 12.29 -34.36 2.21
CA PHE A 431 12.28 -34.31 0.76
C PHE A 431 10.93 -34.80 0.22
N ILE A 432 10.40 -34.09 -0.77
CA ILE A 432 9.34 -34.58 -1.64
C ILE A 432 9.89 -34.73 -3.05
N ASP A 433 9.59 -35.86 -3.68
CA ASP A 433 9.93 -36.13 -5.07
C ASP A 433 8.69 -36.02 -5.94
N GLU A 434 8.85 -35.50 -7.15
CA GLU A 434 7.75 -35.12 -8.05
C GLU A 434 6.73 -34.20 -7.34
N ALA A 435 7.18 -32.99 -7.00
CA ALA A 435 6.40 -32.01 -6.23
C ALA A 435 5.01 -31.66 -6.82
N GLN A 436 4.76 -31.93 -8.10
CA GLN A 436 3.44 -31.80 -8.72
C GLN A 436 2.35 -32.64 -8.04
N PHE A 437 2.70 -33.67 -7.26
CA PHE A 437 1.73 -34.43 -6.46
C PHE A 437 1.07 -33.62 -5.33
N ILE A 438 1.66 -32.48 -4.94
CA ILE A 438 1.08 -31.55 -3.95
C ILE A 438 0.59 -30.25 -4.57
N LYS A 439 0.46 -30.18 -5.90
CA LYS A 439 0.10 -28.94 -6.63
C LYS A 439 -1.24 -28.34 -6.23
N ASN A 440 -2.17 -29.15 -5.72
CA ASN A 440 -3.45 -28.66 -5.20
C ASN A 440 -3.38 -28.53 -3.66
N PRO A 441 -3.40 -27.30 -3.10
CA PRO A 441 -3.43 -27.04 -1.66
C PRO A 441 -4.56 -27.75 -0.90
N GLY A 442 -5.71 -27.93 -1.55
CA GLY A 442 -6.90 -28.53 -0.96
C GLY A 442 -6.83 -30.06 -0.84
N SER A 443 -5.89 -30.69 -1.55
CA SER A 443 -5.79 -32.15 -1.60
C SER A 443 -5.38 -32.74 -0.24
N LEU A 444 -5.90 -33.93 0.08
CA LEU A 444 -5.58 -34.62 1.32
C LEU A 444 -4.09 -35.00 1.40
N SER A 445 -3.46 -35.27 0.25
CA SER A 445 -2.02 -35.54 0.18
C SER A 445 -1.19 -34.30 0.52
N ALA A 446 -1.51 -33.13 -0.06
CA ALA A 446 -0.80 -31.88 0.25
C ALA A 446 -0.95 -31.51 1.73
N LYS A 447 -2.17 -31.63 2.27
CA LYS A 447 -2.42 -31.38 3.71
C LYS A 447 -1.63 -32.32 4.62
N ALA A 448 -1.59 -33.61 4.30
CA ALA A 448 -0.84 -34.59 5.09
C ALA A 448 0.67 -34.33 5.03
N VAL A 449 1.23 -34.12 3.84
CA VAL A 449 2.66 -33.77 3.67
C VAL A 449 3.01 -32.52 4.47
N LYS A 450 2.23 -31.44 4.35
CA LYS A 450 2.51 -30.17 5.05
C LYS A 450 2.36 -30.23 6.57
N ALA A 451 1.60 -31.19 7.08
CA ALA A 451 1.39 -31.39 8.51
C ALA A 451 2.58 -32.03 9.23
N VAL A 452 3.56 -32.61 8.52
CA VAL A 452 4.76 -33.19 9.12
C VAL A 452 5.73 -32.09 9.56
N SER A 453 6.25 -32.20 10.79
CA SER A 453 7.25 -31.27 11.32
C SER A 453 8.63 -31.60 10.75
N ALA A 454 9.27 -30.61 10.12
CA ALA A 454 10.63 -30.75 9.60
C ALA A 454 11.37 -29.40 9.60
N LYS A 455 12.66 -29.40 9.97
CA LYS A 455 13.50 -28.19 9.96
C LYS A 455 13.81 -27.69 8.56
N HIS A 456 14.22 -28.59 7.67
CA HIS A 456 14.54 -28.27 6.28
C HIS A 456 13.65 -29.05 5.33
N ARG A 457 13.05 -28.36 4.36
CA ARG A 457 12.08 -28.95 3.43
C ARG A 457 12.49 -28.67 1.99
N PHE A 458 12.62 -29.73 1.20
CA PHE A 458 13.08 -29.66 -0.17
C PHE A 458 12.12 -30.36 -1.12
N ALA A 459 11.86 -29.74 -2.25
CA ALA A 459 11.04 -30.27 -3.31
C ALA A 459 11.92 -30.60 -4.53
N LEU A 460 11.79 -31.80 -5.07
CA LEU A 460 12.46 -32.23 -6.29
C LEU A 460 11.40 -32.32 -7.40
N THR A 461 11.66 -31.68 -8.53
CA THR A 461 10.74 -31.73 -9.68
C THR A 461 11.50 -31.43 -10.97
N GLY A 462 11.06 -32.00 -12.10
CA GLY A 462 11.56 -31.61 -13.43
C GLY A 462 10.77 -30.46 -14.06
N THR A 463 9.62 -30.11 -13.48
CA THR A 463 8.65 -29.14 -14.01
C THR A 463 8.15 -28.27 -12.86
N PRO A 464 8.92 -27.24 -12.45
CA PRO A 464 8.64 -26.49 -11.23
C PRO A 464 7.28 -25.77 -11.25
N ILE A 465 6.78 -25.40 -12.41
CA ILE A 465 5.49 -24.70 -12.58
C ILE A 465 4.82 -25.26 -13.82
N GLU A 466 3.65 -25.88 -13.69
CA GLU A 466 2.89 -26.37 -14.85
C GLU A 466 2.05 -25.24 -15.45
N ASN A 467 1.10 -24.63 -14.69
CA ASN A 467 0.20 -23.61 -15.27
C ASN A 467 -0.47 -22.60 -14.31
N ALA A 468 -0.53 -22.83 -12.99
CA ALA A 468 -1.32 -21.97 -12.09
C ALA A 468 -0.54 -21.47 -10.85
N LEU A 469 -0.80 -20.23 -10.45
CA LEU A 469 -0.19 -19.60 -9.25
C LEU A 469 -0.52 -20.36 -7.96
N SER A 470 -1.66 -21.06 -7.91
CA SER A 470 -2.03 -21.93 -6.79
C SER A 470 -1.10 -23.14 -6.63
N GLU A 471 -0.52 -23.64 -7.73
CA GLU A 471 0.46 -24.74 -7.71
C GLU A 471 1.77 -24.26 -7.09
N LEU A 472 2.25 -23.09 -7.53
CA LEU A 472 3.41 -22.41 -6.97
C LEU A 472 3.24 -22.16 -5.47
N TRP A 473 2.11 -21.56 -5.08
CA TRP A 473 1.78 -21.32 -3.67
C TRP A 473 1.82 -22.62 -2.86
N SER A 474 1.26 -23.71 -3.40
CA SER A 474 1.22 -24.98 -2.69
C SER A 474 2.62 -25.52 -2.39
N VAL A 475 3.54 -25.46 -3.36
CA VAL A 475 4.92 -25.93 -3.17
C VAL A 475 5.70 -25.00 -2.25
N PHE A 476 5.51 -23.67 -2.36
CA PHE A 476 6.15 -22.69 -1.48
C PHE A 476 5.71 -22.83 -0.02
N ASP A 477 4.42 -23.04 0.22
CA ASP A 477 3.86 -23.30 1.55
C ASP A 477 4.39 -24.62 2.16
N PHE A 478 4.84 -25.57 1.33
CA PHE A 478 5.59 -26.73 1.82
C PHE A 478 7.03 -26.36 2.19
N ILE A 479 7.83 -25.84 1.25
CA ILE A 479 9.28 -25.64 1.45
C ILE A 479 9.60 -24.53 2.47
N MET A 480 8.78 -23.48 2.55
CA MET A 480 8.96 -22.34 3.44
C MET A 480 7.59 -21.93 4.04
N PRO A 481 7.10 -22.66 5.06
CA PRO A 481 5.83 -22.36 5.70
C PRO A 481 5.78 -20.93 6.23
N GLY A 482 4.71 -20.20 5.90
CA GLY A 482 4.53 -18.81 6.31
C GLY A 482 5.25 -17.77 5.44
N PHE A 483 5.96 -18.19 4.38
CA PHE A 483 6.54 -17.25 3.40
C PHE A 483 5.46 -16.46 2.66
N PHE A 484 4.43 -17.15 2.17
CA PHE A 484 3.23 -16.52 1.64
C PHE A 484 2.12 -16.47 2.69
N PRO A 485 1.20 -15.49 2.60
CA PRO A 485 0.00 -15.49 3.42
C PRO A 485 -0.88 -16.72 3.09
N ARG A 486 -1.88 -16.98 3.94
CA ARG A 486 -2.89 -18.01 3.70
C ARG A 486 -3.44 -17.91 2.27
N TYR A 487 -3.70 -19.05 1.66
CA TYR A 487 -4.12 -19.14 0.26
C TYR A 487 -5.26 -18.19 -0.12
N SER A 488 -6.25 -17.96 0.76
CA SER A 488 -7.34 -17.01 0.50
C SER A 488 -6.86 -15.57 0.28
N LYS A 489 -5.94 -15.08 1.12
CA LYS A 489 -5.34 -13.74 0.99
C LYS A 489 -4.37 -13.69 -0.19
N PHE A 490 -3.59 -14.76 -0.40
CA PHE A 490 -2.70 -14.86 -1.57
C PHE A 490 -3.49 -14.78 -2.89
N SER A 491 -4.62 -15.51 -2.98
CA SER A 491 -5.47 -15.50 -4.17
C SER A 491 -6.09 -14.13 -4.44
N GLU A 492 -6.44 -13.37 -3.40
CA GLU A 492 -6.95 -12.00 -3.55
C GLU A 492 -5.88 -10.99 -3.96
N LEU A 493 -4.65 -11.13 -3.43
CA LEU A 493 -3.56 -10.19 -3.71
C LEU A 493 -2.91 -10.44 -5.07
N TYR A 494 -2.73 -11.71 -5.45
CA TYR A 494 -1.92 -12.08 -6.60
C TYR A 494 -2.75 -12.79 -7.68
N GLU A 495 -3.46 -13.86 -7.35
CA GLU A 495 -4.12 -14.71 -8.36
C GLU A 495 -5.25 -13.98 -9.11
N LYS A 496 -6.19 -13.35 -8.40
CA LYS A 496 -7.34 -12.66 -8.99
C LYS A 496 -6.93 -11.44 -9.83
N PRO A 497 -6.04 -10.53 -9.37
CA PRO A 497 -5.61 -9.38 -10.17
C PRO A 497 -4.86 -9.79 -11.43
N ILE A 498 -3.98 -10.80 -11.35
CA ILE A 498 -3.22 -11.32 -12.49
C ILE A 498 -4.16 -11.94 -13.53
N MET A 499 -5.14 -12.74 -13.10
CA MET A 499 -6.13 -13.33 -14.01
C MET A 499 -7.04 -12.29 -14.69
N ARG A 500 -7.27 -11.13 -14.05
CA ARG A 500 -8.06 -10.03 -14.61
C ARG A 500 -7.26 -9.12 -15.54
N GLY A 501 -5.94 -9.30 -15.62
CA GLY A 501 -5.04 -8.46 -16.43
C GLY A 501 -4.88 -7.04 -15.87
N GLU A 502 -5.17 -6.84 -14.59
CA GLU A 502 -5.22 -5.51 -13.96
C GLU A 502 -3.83 -4.99 -13.53
N ASP A 503 -2.82 -5.85 -13.41
CA ASP A 503 -1.52 -5.43 -12.87
C ASP A 503 -0.34 -6.32 -13.33
N GLU A 504 0.37 -5.90 -14.40
CA GLU A 504 1.61 -6.56 -14.84
C GLU A 504 2.74 -6.49 -13.79
N SER A 505 2.69 -5.52 -12.88
CA SER A 505 3.72 -5.33 -11.85
C SER A 505 3.70 -6.46 -10.80
N MET A 506 2.53 -7.03 -10.51
CA MET A 506 2.36 -8.18 -9.60
C MET A 506 2.97 -9.47 -10.16
N ILE A 507 2.95 -9.64 -11.49
CA ILE A 507 3.60 -10.79 -12.15
C ILE A 507 5.12 -10.65 -12.04
N GLN A 508 5.65 -9.44 -12.13
CA GLN A 508 7.07 -9.18 -11.93
C GLN A 508 7.52 -9.41 -10.49
N GLU A 509 6.66 -9.16 -9.49
CA GLU A 509 6.96 -9.43 -8.07
C GLU A 509 7.01 -10.94 -7.74
N LEU A 510 6.26 -11.77 -8.47
CA LEU A 510 6.24 -13.23 -8.28
C LEU A 510 7.31 -13.99 -9.08
N LYS A 511 7.89 -13.36 -10.10
CA LYS A 511 8.93 -13.94 -10.96
C LYS A 511 10.31 -13.61 -10.44
#